data_AF-A0A662RVX2-F1
#
_entry.id   AF-A0A662RVX2-F1
#
_cell.length_a   1.000
_cell.length_b   1.000
_cell.length_c   1.000
_cell.angle_alpha   90.00
_cell.angle_beta   90.00
_cell.angle_gamma   90.00
#
_symmetry.space_group_name_H-M   'P 1'
#
loop_
_entity.id
_entity.type
_entity.pdbx_description
1 polymer ?
#
loop_
_entity_poly.entity_id
_entity_poly.type
_entity_poly.pdbx_seq_one_letter_code
_entity_poly.pdbx_strand_id
1 'polypeptide(L)'
;MVRRLLKLLRDEKVRILGLVENLSYFMCGGELVRPFGEGAAERLSREFAVPVLARLPIDPSIEEAILAKNFYQSLSEGVRSAISELVEAVEALSLPQG
;
A
#
# COMPACT_ATOMS: atom_id res chain seq x y z
N MET A 1 -2.16 -8.61 -14.16
CA MET A 1 -2.34 -7.27 -14.74
C MET A 1 -1.27 -6.28 -14.31
N VAL A 2 -0.95 -6.15 -13.01
CA VAL A 2 0.05 -5.20 -12.47
C VAL A 2 1.42 -5.25 -13.17
N ARG A 3 1.97 -6.44 -13.41
CA ARG A 3 3.25 -6.62 -14.15
C ARG A 3 3.29 -5.91 -15.51
N ARG A 4 2.21 -6.00 -16.29
CA ARG A 4 2.14 -5.37 -17.62
C ARG A 4 2.11 -3.84 -17.50
N LEU A 5 1.40 -3.32 -16.51
CA LEU A 5 1.36 -1.88 -16.22
C LEU A 5 2.74 -1.37 -15.79
N LEU A 6 3.44 -2.07 -14.89
CA LEU A 6 4.79 -1.69 -14.47
C LEU A 6 5.78 -1.65 -15.65
N LYS A 7 5.65 -2.60 -16.59
CA LYS A 7 6.44 -2.58 -17.82
C LYS A 7 6.12 -1.35 -18.69
N LEU A 8 4.84 -1.08 -18.95
CA LEU A 8 4.41 0.08 -19.73
C LEU A 8 4.91 1.40 -19.12
N LEU A 9 4.72 1.60 -17.81
CA LEU A 9 5.15 2.81 -17.13
C LEU A 9 6.68 3.00 -17.20
N ARG A 10 7.45 1.91 -17.11
CA ARG A 10 8.90 1.94 -17.30
C ARG A 10 9.28 2.32 -18.74
N ASP A 11 8.61 1.73 -19.73
CA ASP A 11 8.86 2.00 -21.15
C ASP A 11 8.56 3.48 -21.48
N GLU A 12 7.51 4.06 -20.87
CA GLU A 12 7.16 5.48 -20.91
C GLU A 12 8.03 6.39 -19.99
N LYS A 13 9.07 5.83 -19.35
CA LYS A 13 9.99 6.54 -18.45
C LYS A 13 9.30 7.26 -17.28
N VAL A 14 8.12 6.79 -16.87
CA VAL A 14 7.44 7.28 -15.68
C VAL A 14 8.18 6.76 -14.45
N ARG A 15 8.58 7.68 -13.55
CA ARG A 15 9.22 7.31 -12.29
C ARG A 15 8.19 6.68 -11.36
N ILE A 16 8.32 5.37 -11.14
CA ILE A 16 7.50 4.62 -10.18
C ILE A 16 8.17 4.73 -8.81
N LEU A 17 7.50 5.37 -7.85
CA LEU A 17 8.04 5.55 -6.50
C LEU A 17 8.02 4.24 -5.70
N GLY A 18 6.98 3.43 -5.86
CA GLY A 18 6.80 2.23 -5.05
C GLY A 18 5.51 1.47 -5.35
N LEU A 19 5.34 0.34 -4.67
CA LEU A 19 4.13 -0.48 -4.68
C LEU A 19 3.41 -0.35 -3.33
N VAL A 20 2.09 -0.24 -3.35
CA VAL A 20 1.24 -0.37 -2.16
C VAL A 20 0.37 -1.60 -2.35
N GLU A 21 0.42 -2.53 -1.39
CA GLU A 21 -0.43 -3.71 -1.38
C GLU A 21 -1.71 -3.38 -0.60
N ASN A 22 -2.80 -3.10 -1.31
CA ASN A 22 -4.09 -2.84 -0.69
C ASN A 22 -4.79 -4.16 -0.30
N LEU A 23 -5.64 -4.11 0.73
CA LEU A 23 -6.42 -5.25 1.24
C LEU A 23 -5.56 -6.48 1.58
N SER A 24 -4.37 -6.23 2.12
CA SER A 24 -3.30 -7.24 2.26
C SER A 24 -3.55 -8.24 3.39
N TYR A 25 -4.15 -7.81 4.49
CA TYR A 25 -4.45 -8.65 5.65
C TYR A 25 -5.59 -8.06 6.49
N PHE A 26 -6.10 -8.83 7.45
CA PHE A 26 -6.91 -8.33 8.56
C PHE A 26 -6.68 -9.17 9.81
N MET A 27 -7.08 -8.65 10.97
CA MET A 27 -7.02 -9.37 12.24
C MET A 27 -8.38 -10.03 12.53
N CYS A 28 -8.39 -11.33 12.81
CA CYS A 28 -9.57 -12.07 13.21
C CYS A 28 -9.26 -12.86 14.49
N GLY A 29 -9.86 -12.49 15.63
CA GLY A 29 -9.62 -13.20 16.90
C GLY A 29 -8.15 -13.19 17.37
N GLY A 30 -7.35 -12.19 16.97
CA GLY A 30 -5.91 -12.13 17.25
C GLY A 30 -5.02 -12.83 16.22
N GLU A 31 -5.61 -13.52 15.24
CA GLU A 31 -4.87 -14.12 14.13
C GLU A 31 -4.80 -13.17 12.94
N LEU A 32 -3.63 -13.13 12.29
CA LEU A 32 -3.44 -12.38 11.05
C LEU A 32 -3.87 -13.23 9.86
N VAL A 33 -4.92 -12.80 9.17
CA VAL A 33 -5.50 -13.50 8.02
C VAL A 33 -5.13 -12.77 6.73
N ARG A 34 -4.64 -13.52 5.73
CA ARG A 34 -4.28 -13.01 4.39
C ARG A 34 -5.22 -13.60 3.33
N PRO A 35 -6.40 -13.00 3.09
CA PRO A 35 -7.45 -13.62 2.28
C PRO A 35 -7.06 -13.82 0.81
N PHE A 36 -6.10 -13.04 0.30
CA PHE A 36 -5.63 -13.10 -1.08
C PHE A 36 -4.22 -13.68 -1.22
N GLY A 37 -3.70 -14.32 -0.17
CA GLY A 37 -2.34 -14.83 -0.11
C GLY A 37 -1.29 -13.73 0.10
N GLU A 38 -0.03 -14.06 -0.17
CA GLU A 38 1.11 -13.16 0.06
C GLU A 38 2.20 -13.25 -1.02
N GLY A 39 3.15 -12.31 -0.97
CA GLY A 39 4.35 -12.35 -1.79
C GLY A 39 4.20 -11.71 -3.17
N ALA A 40 3.01 -11.24 -3.56
CA ALA A 40 2.77 -10.69 -4.89
C ALA A 40 3.52 -9.37 -5.09
N ALA A 41 3.39 -8.46 -4.12
CA ALA A 41 4.12 -7.20 -4.11
C ALA A 41 5.64 -7.43 -4.04
N GLU A 42 6.14 -8.38 -3.23
CA GLU A 42 7.56 -8.69 -3.08
C GLU A 42 8.17 -9.31 -4.33
N ARG A 43 7.41 -10.13 -5.06
CA ARG A 43 7.86 -10.67 -6.35
C ARG A 43 8.01 -9.56 -7.38
N LEU A 44 7.01 -8.68 -7.49
CA LEU A 44 7.07 -7.54 -8.41
C LEU A 44 8.13 -6.52 -8.00
N SER A 45 8.30 -6.29 -6.70
CA SER A 45 9.31 -5.40 -6.15
C SER A 45 10.71 -5.80 -6.58
N ARG A 46 11.06 -7.10 -6.42
CA ARG A 46 12.34 -7.65 -6.85
C ARG A 46 12.53 -7.60 -8.36
N GLU A 47 11.50 -7.97 -9.12
CA GLU A 47 11.58 -7.99 -10.58
C GLU A 47 11.74 -6.60 -11.20
N PHE A 48 11.06 -5.60 -10.62
CA PHE A 48 11.06 -4.24 -11.16
C PHE A 48 12.01 -3.29 -10.43
N ALA A 49 12.71 -3.75 -9.39
CA ALA A 49 13.54 -2.90 -8.52
C ALA A 49 12.77 -1.68 -7.99
N VAL A 50 11.53 -1.90 -7.56
CA VAL A 50 10.63 -0.88 -7.02
C VAL A 50 10.26 -1.29 -5.59
N PRO A 51 10.41 -0.43 -4.57
CA PRO A 51 10.14 -0.83 -3.18
C PRO A 51 8.64 -1.05 -2.92
N VAL A 52 8.31 -1.94 -1.98
CA VAL A 52 6.96 -1.97 -1.38
C VAL A 52 6.93 -0.92 -0.28
N LEU A 53 6.07 0.09 -0.40
CA LEU A 53 5.98 1.21 0.53
C LEU A 53 5.10 0.90 1.72
N ALA A 54 3.99 0.17 1.49
CA ALA A 54 3.06 -0.19 2.54
C ALA A 54 2.22 -1.40 2.16
N ARG A 55 1.67 -2.05 3.19
CA ARG A 55 0.65 -3.09 3.09
C ARG A 55 -0.54 -2.63 3.92
N LEU A 56 -1.63 -2.28 3.26
CA LEU A 56 -2.79 -1.72 3.93
C LEU A 56 -3.72 -2.88 4.37
N PRO A 57 -4.18 -2.90 5.63
CA PRO A 57 -5.13 -3.90 6.07
C PRO A 57 -6.54 -3.64 5.50
N ILE A 58 -7.38 -4.67 5.55
CA ILE A 58 -8.81 -4.54 5.35
C ILE A 58 -9.41 -4.03 6.66
N ASP A 59 -10.16 -2.95 6.57
CA ASP A 59 -10.84 -2.34 7.72
C ASP A 59 -12.33 -2.13 7.39
N PRO A 60 -13.23 -2.78 8.13
CA PRO A 60 -14.66 -2.62 7.96
C PRO A 60 -15.14 -1.17 8.11
N SER A 61 -14.42 -0.30 8.84
CA SER A 61 -14.87 1.09 9.05
C SER A 61 -14.58 2.03 7.88
N ILE A 62 -13.81 1.60 6.86
CA ILE A 62 -13.42 2.44 5.71
C ILE A 62 -14.66 3.00 5.00
N GLU A 63 -15.68 2.18 4.78
CA GLU A 63 -16.88 2.60 4.05
C GLU A 63 -17.61 3.72 4.80
N GLU A 64 -17.87 3.54 6.10
CA GLU A 64 -18.52 4.55 6.93
C GLU A 64 -17.67 5.82 7.03
N ALA A 65 -16.35 5.70 7.19
CA ALA A 65 -15.42 6.83 7.24
C ALA A 65 -15.43 7.67 5.95
N ILE A 66 -15.53 7.02 4.78
CA ILE A 66 -15.66 7.69 3.48
C ILE A 66 -16.99 8.45 3.42
N LEU A 67 -18.10 7.81 3.81
CA LEU A 67 -19.43 8.43 3.77
C LEU A 67 -19.54 9.62 4.71
N ALA A 68 -18.95 9.53 5.91
CA ALA A 68 -18.92 10.60 6.90
C ALA A 68 -18.03 11.79 6.49
N LYS A 69 -17.26 11.68 5.39
CA LYS A 69 -16.24 12.66 4.95
C LYS A 69 -15.19 12.95 6.03
N ASN A 70 -15.08 12.10 7.05
CA ASN A 70 -14.08 12.20 8.11
C ASN A 70 -13.11 11.02 8.04
N PHE A 71 -12.48 10.88 6.88
CA PHE A 71 -11.75 9.68 6.48
C PHE A 71 -10.71 9.24 7.51
N TYR A 72 -9.72 10.08 7.84
CA TYR A 72 -8.57 9.62 8.62
C TYR A 72 -8.90 9.31 10.10
N GLN A 73 -9.81 10.08 10.69
CA GLN A 73 -10.09 10.00 12.14
C GLN A 73 -10.99 8.80 12.47
N SER A 74 -11.84 8.38 11.54
CA SER A 74 -12.80 7.27 11.71
C SER A 74 -12.22 5.88 11.37
N LEU A 75 -10.96 5.80 10.93
CA LEU A 75 -10.30 4.52 10.64
C LEU A 75 -9.90 3.77 11.90
N SER A 76 -9.64 2.47 11.80
CA SER A 76 -8.96 1.74 12.87
C SER A 76 -7.52 2.22 13.05
N GLU A 77 -6.96 1.97 14.23
CA GLU A 77 -5.56 2.28 14.53
C GLU A 77 -4.59 1.57 13.58
N GLY A 78 -4.90 0.33 13.21
CA GLY A 78 -4.08 -0.44 12.28
C GLY A 78 -3.98 0.19 10.90
N VAL A 79 -5.09 0.71 10.36
CA VAL A 79 -5.07 1.44 9.08
C VAL A 79 -4.35 2.78 9.22
N ARG A 80 -4.61 3.54 10.28
CA ARG A 80 -3.91 4.82 10.50
C ARG A 80 -2.41 4.64 10.55
N SER A 81 -1.91 3.66 11.31
CA SER A 81 -0.47 3.35 11.37
C SER A 81 0.08 3.02 9.99
N ALA A 82 -0.60 2.16 9.23
CA ALA A 82 -0.15 1.77 7.89
C ALA A 82 -0.14 2.95 6.90
N ILE A 83 -1.08 3.90 7.03
CA ILE A 83 -1.08 5.14 6.24
C ILE A 83 0.06 6.07 6.66
N SER A 84 0.32 6.23 7.97
CA SER A 84 1.47 7.02 8.44
C SER A 84 2.79 6.49 7.89
N GLU A 85 3.00 5.17 7.96
CA GLU A 85 4.19 4.51 7.40
C GLU A 85 4.32 4.76 5.88
N LEU A 86 3.19 4.72 5.15
CA LEU A 86 3.17 5.05 3.73
C LEU A 86 3.58 6.50 3.46
N VAL A 87 3.07 7.45 4.24
CA VAL A 87 3.41 8.88 4.11
C VAL A 87 4.91 9.08 4.31
N GLU A 88 5.47 8.55 5.39
CA GLU A 88 6.90 8.63 5.69
C GLU A 88 7.75 8.04 4.56
N ALA A 89 7.36 6.87 4.04
CA ALA A 89 8.06 6.22 2.94
C ALA A 89 8.04 7.06 1.65
N VAL A 90 6.91 7.71 1.34
CA VAL A 90 6.79 8.59 0.16
C VAL A 90 7.61 9.87 0.34
N GLU A 91 7.58 10.48 1.52
CA GLU A 91 8.35 11.69 1.83
C GLU A 91 9.86 11.44 1.69
N ALA A 92 10.36 10.32 2.21
CA ALA A 92 11.76 9.92 2.09
C ALA A 92 12.22 9.74 0.63
N LEU A 93 11.31 9.37 -0.28
CA LEU A 93 11.58 9.18 -1.72
C LEU A 93 11.40 10.45 -2.56
N SER A 94 10.69 11.43 -2.03
CA SER A 94 10.34 12.69 -2.69
C SER A 94 11.38 13.79 -2.47
N LEU A 95 12.33 13.59 -1.56
CA LEU A 95 13.47 14.50 -1.40
C LEU A 95 14.34 14.51 -2.67
N PRO A 96 14.81 15.68 -3.13
CA PRO A 96 15.73 15.76 -4.25
C PRO A 96 17.00 14.98 -3.91
N GLN A 97 17.26 13.93 -4.69
CA GLN A 97 18.59 13.35 -4.78
C GLN A 97 19.46 14.43 -5.42
N GLY A 98 20.49 14.89 -4.70
CA GLY A 98 21.30 16.07 -5.05
C GLY A 98 21.89 16.06 -6.46
#